data_AF-A0AA51DYV9-F1
#
_entry.id   AF-A0AA51DYV9-F1
#
_cell.length_a   1.000
_cell.length_b   1.000
_cell.length_c   1.000
_cell.angle_alpha   90.00
_cell.angle_beta   90.00
_cell.angle_gamma   90.00
#
_symmetry.space_group_name_H-M   'P 1'
#
loop_
_entity.id
_entity.type
_entity.pdbx_description
1 polymer ?
#
loop_
_entity_poly.entity_id
_entity_poly.type
_entity_poly.pdbx_seq_one_letter_code
_entity_poly.pdbx_strand_id
1 'polypeptide(L)' 'MVHRLVEEINYKALPEHLVEEVVIDLAKLLPGNRVRIKDFPIWSNENVEVLDDGEKMVVSVEV' A
#
# COMPACT_ATOMS: atom_id res chain seq x y z
N MET A 1 -1.50 -1.45 -18.94
CA MET A 1 -1.21 -2.71 -18.20
C MET A 1 -1.10 -2.42 -16.70
N VAL A 2 -1.28 -3.39 -15.80
CA VAL A 2 -1.12 -3.17 -14.35
C VAL A 2 0.16 -3.83 -13.86
N HIS A 3 1.01 -3.07 -13.18
CA HIS A 3 2.25 -3.53 -12.57
C HIS A 3 2.14 -3.44 -11.05
N ARG A 4 2.36 -4.57 -10.37
CA ARG A 4 2.59 -4.61 -8.92
C ARG A 4 4.09 -4.53 -8.67
N LEU A 5 4.50 -3.53 -7.88
CA LEU A 5 5.91 -3.21 -7.61
C LEU A 5 6.34 -3.62 -6.19
N VAL A 6 5.37 -3.71 -5.27
CA VAL A 6 5.57 -4.13 -3.89
C VAL A 6 4.49 -5.13 -3.54
N GLU A 7 4.90 -6.28 -3.00
CA GLU A 7 3.98 -7.32 -2.54
C GLU A 7 3.78 -7.28 -1.02
N GLU A 8 4.82 -6.86 -0.29
CA GLU A 8 4.85 -6.83 1.17
C GLU A 8 5.31 -5.46 1.66
N ILE A 9 4.69 -4.98 2.73
CA ILE A 9 5.05 -3.74 3.40
C ILE A 9 5.56 -4.09 4.80
N ASN A 10 6.77 -3.66 5.11
CA ASN A 10 7.36 -3.86 6.42
C ASN A 10 6.80 -2.83 7.40
N TYR A 11 6.23 -3.30 8.51
CA TYR A 11 5.72 -2.46 9.58
C TYR A 11 5.89 -3.12 10.94
N LYS A 12 5.79 -2.32 12.01
CA LYS A 12 5.70 -2.80 13.39
C LYS A 12 4.35 -2.39 13.97
N ALA A 13 3.72 -3.31 14.67
CA ALA A 13 2.47 -3.06 15.37
C ALA A 13 2.34 -4.05 16.54
N LEU A 14 1.45 -3.75 17.49
CA LEU A 14 1.02 -4.75 18.47
C LEU A 14 0.22 -5.85 17.76
N PRO A 15 0.17 -7.09 18.29
CA PRO A 15 -0.58 -8.18 17.67
C PRO A 15 -2.06 -7.88 17.41
N GLU A 16 -2.68 -7.04 18.24
CA GLU A 16 -4.07 -6.59 18.07
C GLU A 16 -4.29 -5.64 16.88
N HIS A 17 -3.21 -5.04 16.37
CA HIS A 17 -3.20 -4.11 15.23
C HIS A 17 -2.54 -4.72 13.98
N LEU A 18 -2.37 -6.05 13.95
CA LEU A 18 -1.82 -6.75 12.79
C LEU A 18 -2.78 -6.63 11.60
N VAL A 19 -2.24 -6.22 10.47
CA VAL A 19 -2.94 -6.19 9.18
C VAL A 19 -2.36 -7.30 8.31
N GLU A 20 -3.17 -8.33 8.04
CA GLU A 20 -2.74 -9.51 7.29
C GLU A 20 -2.80 -9.29 5.77
N GLU A 21 -3.91 -8.76 5.27
CA GLU A 21 -4.13 -8.59 3.83
C GLU A 21 -4.75 -7.22 3.53
N VAL A 22 -4.35 -6.64 2.41
CA VAL A 22 -4.99 -5.44 1.85
C VAL A 22 -5.39 -5.67 0.41
N VAL A 23 -6.69 -5.51 0.13
CA VAL A 23 -7.25 -5.66 -1.21
C VAL A 23 -7.28 -4.31 -1.92
N ILE A 24 -6.70 -4.26 -3.12
CA ILE A 24 -6.70 -3.05 -3.96
C ILE A 24 -7.73 -3.23 -5.08
N ASP A 25 -8.70 -2.32 -5.12
CA ASP A 25 -9.71 -2.27 -6.16
C ASP A 25 -9.15 -1.59 -7.43
N LEU A 26 -8.63 -2.41 -8.35
CA LEU A 26 -8.06 -1.93 -9.61
C LEU A 26 -9.13 -1.34 -10.55
N ALA A 27 -10.41 -1.66 -10.40
CA ALA A 27 -11.46 -1.16 -11.28
C ALA A 27 -11.70 0.36 -11.10
N LYS A 28 -11.27 0.91 -9.97
CA LYS A 28 -11.33 2.34 -9.67
C LYS A 28 -10.08 3.12 -10.09
N LEU A 29 -9.04 2.42 -10.55
CA LEU A 29 -7.79 3.06 -10.96
C LEU A 29 -7.87 3.41 -12.45
N LEU A 30 -7.59 4.68 -12.76
CA LEU A 30 -7.49 5.15 -14.12
C LEU A 30 -6.09 4.83 -14.69
N PRO A 31 -5.97 4.64 -16.01
CA PRO A 31 -4.67 4.60 -16.66
C PRO A 31 -3.82 5.82 -16.32
N GLY A 32 -2.56 5.59 -15.93
CA GLY A 32 -1.64 6.60 -15.41
C GLY A 32 -1.66 6.78 -13.89
N ASN A 33 -2.59 6.15 -13.16
CA ASN A 33 -2.58 6.19 -11.69
C ASN A 33 -1.43 5.37 -11.09
N ARG A 34 -0.97 5.86 -9.94
CA ARG A 34 0.08 5.26 -9.12
C ARG A 34 -0.44 5.22 -7.69
N VAL A 35 -0.32 4.05 -7.06
CA VAL A 35 -0.67 3.84 -5.65
C VAL A 35 0.64 3.69 -4.88
N ARG A 36 0.83 4.45 -3.81
CA ARG A 36 2.01 4.40 -2.96
C ARG A 36 1.68 3.83 -1.58
N ILE A 37 2.71 3.44 -0.83
CA ILE A 37 2.55 2.90 0.53
C ILE A 37 1.77 3.87 1.44
N LYS A 38 2.01 5.18 1.32
CA LYS A 38 1.30 6.17 2.13
C LYS A 38 -0.20 6.31 1.83
N ASP A 39 -0.64 5.81 0.69
CA ASP A 39 -2.04 5.87 0.27
C ASP A 39 -2.87 4.73 0.93
N PHE A 40 -2.22 3.80 1.64
CA PHE A 40 -2.89 2.71 2.36
C PHE A 40 -3.31 3.12 3.78
N PRO A 41 -4.44 2.61 4.32
CA PRO A 41 -4.91 2.95 5.66
C PRO A 41 -3.88 2.69 6.77
N ILE A 42 -3.03 1.67 6.59
CA ILE A 42 -1.99 1.30 7.56
C ILE A 42 -0.99 2.44 7.81
N TRP A 43 -0.80 3.33 6.83
CA TRP A 43 0.11 4.47 6.94
C TRP A 43 -0.40 5.53 7.92
N SER A 44 -1.72 5.68 8.01
CA SER A 44 -2.36 6.69 8.88
C SER A 44 -2.76 6.11 10.23
N ASN A 45 -2.42 4.85 10.52
CA ASN A 45 -2.74 4.20 11.78
C ASN A 45 -1.68 4.56 12.83
N GLU A 46 -2.08 5.26 13.89
CA GLU A 46 -1.20 5.70 14.98
C GLU A 46 -0.55 4.54 15.77
N ASN A 47 -1.13 3.34 15.71
CA ASN A 47 -0.62 2.15 16.38
C ASN A 47 0.31 1.31 15.49
N VAL A 48 0.62 1.79 14.27
CA VAL A 48 1.45 1.10 13.28
C VAL A 48 2.62 2.00 12.87
N GLU A 49 3.84 1.46 12.99
CA GLU A 49 5.06 2.09 12.48
C GLU A 49 5.44 1.44 11.15
N VAL A 50 5.14 2.09 10.02
CA VAL A 50 5.59 1.61 8.70
C VAL A 50 7.08 1.89 8.54
N LEU A 51 7.86 0.85 8.23
CA LEU A 51 9.32 0.92 8.11
C LEU A 51 9.79 1.22 6.67
N ASP A 52 8.96 0.87 5.69
CA ASP A 52 9.21 1.16 4.28
C ASP A 52 8.91 2.63 3.93
N ASP A 53 9.54 3.12 2.85
CA ASP A 53 9.32 4.47 2.33
C ASP A 53 7.88 4.67 1.85
N GLY A 54 7.17 5.65 2.43
CA GLY A 54 5.79 6.00 2.07
C GLY A 54 5.61 6.46 0.62
N GLU A 55 6.64 7.02 -0.02
CA GLU A 55 6.59 7.41 -1.43
C GLU A 55 6.81 6.23 -2.39
N LYS A 56 7.20 5.06 -1.88
CA LYS A 56 7.40 3.86 -2.70
C LYS A 56 6.09 3.47 -3.38
N MET A 57 6.17 3.28 -4.70
CA MET A 57 5.02 2.86 -5.50
C MET A 57 4.75 1.37 -5.28
N VAL A 58 3.49 1.04 -5.01
CA VAL A 58 2.98 -0.32 -4.81
C VAL A 58 2.31 -0.85 -6.08
N VAL A 59 1.53 -0.01 -6.74
CA VAL A 59 0.86 -0.33 -8.01
C VAL A 59 1.04 0.80 -9.01
N SER A 60 1.30 0.45 -10.26
CA SER A 60 1.31 1.36 -11.40
C SER A 60 0.35 0.85 -12.47
N VAL A 61 -0.57 1.71 -12.92
CA VAL A 61 -1.46 1.42 -14.05
C VAL A 61 -0.95 2.19 -15.25
N GLU A 62 -0.47 1.47 -16.26
CA GLU A 62 -0.04 2.04 -17.53
C GLU A 62 -1.20 2.14 -18.52
N VAL A 63 -1.17 3.19 -19.33
CA VAL A 63 -2.03 3.42 -20.50
C VAL A 63 -1.83 2.39 -21.59
#